data_AF-A0A350YL97-F1
#
_entry.id   AF-A0A350YL97-F1
#
_cell.length_a   1.000
_cell.length_b   1.000
_cell.length_c   1.000
_cell.angle_alpha   90.00
_cell.angle_beta   90.00
_cell.angle_gamma   90.00
#
_symmetry.space_group_name_H-M   'P 1'
#
loop_
_entity.id
_entity.type
_entity.pdbx_description
1 polymer ?
#
loop_
_entity_poly.entity_id
_entity_poly.type
_entity_poly.pdbx_seq_one_letter_code
_entity_poly.pdbx_strand_id
1 'polypeptide(L)' 'NAAAIRRLLDGEKGPYRDIVLINAGAALVVADKAKTLKDGVKLAAASIDSGAARDKLAQLVRVTHGG' A
#
# COMPACT_ATOMS: atom_id res chain seq x y z
N ASN A 1 -9.75 -12.59 2.54
CA ASN A 1 -9.07 -11.48 1.85
C ASN A 1 -9.08 -10.16 2.62
N ALA A 2 -10.23 -9.60 3.01
CA ALA A 2 -10.26 -8.30 3.69
C ALA A 2 -9.46 -8.24 5.02
N ALA A 3 -9.42 -9.34 5.79
CA ALA A 3 -8.62 -9.43 7.01
C ALA A 3 -7.09 -9.40 6.73
N ALA A 4 -6.63 -10.05 5.66
CA ALA A 4 -5.20 -10.06 5.30
C ALA A 4 -4.72 -8.67 4.86
N ILE A 5 -5.54 -7.94 4.10
CA ILE A 5 -5.26 -6.54 3.73
C ILE A 5 -5.19 -5.66 4.97
N ARG A 6 -6.14 -5.79 5.91
CA ARG A 6 -6.12 -5.01 7.16
C ARG A 6 -4.84 -5.26 7.97
N ARG A 7 -4.51 -6.53 8.22
CA ARG A 7 -3.27 -6.93 8.92
C ARG A 7 -2.01 -6.37 8.26
N LEU A 8 -1.95 -6.43 6.93
CA LEU A 8 -0.86 -5.84 6.15
C LEU A 8 -0.78 -4.31 6.33
N LEU A 9 -1.91 -3.61 6.27
CA LEU A 9 -1.99 -2.16 6.45
C LEU A 9 -1.71 -1.73 7.91
N ASP A 10 -1.89 -2.63 8.86
CA ASP A 10 -1.47 -2.47 10.26
C ASP A 10 0.03 -2.80 10.47
N GLY A 11 0.76 -3.09 9.39
CA GLY A 11 2.21 -3.25 9.40
C GLY A 11 2.71 -4.69 9.48
N GLU A 12 1.83 -5.70 9.46
CA GLU A 12 2.25 -7.10 9.53
C GLU A 12 3.25 -7.46 8.42
N LYS A 13 4.35 -8.09 8.82
CA LYS A 13 5.40 -8.55 7.91
C LYS A 13 5.16 -9.99 7.47
N GLY A 14 5.55 -10.30 6.23
CA GLY A 14 5.50 -11.65 5.69
C GLY A 14 5.37 -11.66 4.16
N PRO A 15 5.32 -12.85 3.54
CA PRO A 15 5.35 -13.01 2.08
C PRO A 15 4.22 -12.26 1.35
N TYR A 16 3.05 -12.16 1.98
CA TYR A 16 1.94 -11.37 1.45
C TYR A 16 2.29 -9.88 1.32
N ARG A 17 2.95 -9.31 2.34
CA ARG A 17 3.44 -7.93 2.30
C ARG A 17 4.51 -7.73 1.26
N ASP A 18 5.44 -8.68 1.11
CA ASP A 18 6.53 -8.56 0.14
C ASP A 18 6.00 -8.48 -1.30
N ILE A 19 5.05 -9.35 -1.66
CA ILE A 19 4.41 -9.34 -2.99
C ILE A 19 3.64 -8.03 -3.22
N VAL A 20 2.90 -7.54 -2.22
CA VAL A 20 2.18 -6.27 -2.32
C VAL A 20 3.13 -5.09 -2.51
N LEU A 21 4.24 -5.05 -1.77
CA LEU A 21 5.26 -4.01 -1.90
C LEU A 21 5.91 -4.01 -3.29
N ILE A 22 6.20 -5.19 -3.85
CA ILE A 22 6.76 -5.30 -5.20
C ILE A 22 5.78 -4.76 -6.24
N ASN A 23 4.52 -5.18 -6.20
CA ASN A 23 3.50 -4.73 -7.16
C ASN A 23 3.20 -3.23 -7.03
N ALA A 24 3.05 -2.73 -5.80
CA ALA A 24 2.86 -1.30 -5.56
C ALA A 24 4.09 -0.49 -5.99
N GLY A 25 5.29 -1.00 -5.72
CA GLY A 25 6.54 -0.38 -6.15
C GLY A 25 6.65 -0.29 -7.68
N ALA A 26 6.30 -1.35 -8.40
CA ALA A 26 6.25 -1.36 -9.86
C ALA A 26 5.21 -0.36 -10.40
N ALA A 27 4.02 -0.31 -9.80
CA ALA A 27 2.99 0.66 -10.17
C ALA A 27 3.45 2.12 -9.95
N LEU A 28 4.19 2.39 -8.87
CA LEU A 28 4.76 3.71 -8.60
C LEU A 28 5.84 4.10 -9.62
N VAL A 29 6.61 3.15 -10.13
CA VAL A 29 7.57 3.42 -11.23
C VAL A 29 6.82 3.75 -12.52
N VAL A 30 5.82 2.94 -12.90
CA VAL A 30 4.99 3.17 -14.10
C VAL A 30 4.26 4.52 -14.04
N ALA A 31 3.91 4.98 -12.84
CA ALA A 31 3.26 6.27 -12.60
C ALA A 31 4.24 7.46 -12.45
N ASP A 32 5.53 7.28 -12.78
CA ASP A 32 6.60 8.28 -12.62
C ASP A 32 6.74 8.85 -11.18
N LYS A 33 6.33 8.06 -10.18
CA LYS A 33 6.50 8.40 -8.74
C LYS A 33 7.77 7.84 -8.13
N ALA A 34 8.44 6.91 -8.81
CA ALA A 34 9.72 6.34 -8.40
C ALA A 34 10.63 6.12 -9.61
N LYS A 35 11.94 6.36 -9.45
CA LYS A 35 12.92 6.19 -10.55
C LYS A 35 13.32 4.73 -10.77
N THR A 36 13.27 3.92 -9.72
CA THR A 36 13.64 2.51 -9.75
C THR A 36 12.63 1.68 -8.97
N LEU A 37 12.58 0.38 -9.24
CA LEU A 37 11.74 -0.55 -8.47
C LEU A 37 12.09 -0.52 -6.97
N LYS A 38 13.39 -0.41 -6.64
CA LYS A 38 13.86 -0.32 -5.26
C LYS A 38 13.32 0.93 -4.55
N ASP A 39 13.26 2.06 -5.25
CA ASP A 39 12.69 3.30 -4.71
C ASP A 39 11.17 3.20 -4.57
N GLY A 40 10.51 2.58 -5.55
CA GLY A 40 9.07 2.32 -5.50
C GLY A 40 8.68 1.44 -4.31
N VAL A 41 9.42 0.36 -4.06
CA VAL A 41 9.23 -0.52 -2.90
C VAL A 41 9.43 0.23 -1.59
N LYS A 42 10.45 1.10 -1.49
CA LYS A 42 10.67 1.95 -0.30
C LYS A 42 9.51 2.90 -0.06
N LEU A 43 8.99 3.55 -1.10
CA LEU A 43 7.83 4.45 -1.00
C LEU A 43 6.56 3.69 -0.59
N ALA A 44 6.33 2.52 -1.17
CA ALA A 44 5.21 1.66 -0.80
C ALA A 44 5.31 1.21 0.67
N ALA A 45 6.51 0.82 1.12
CA ALA A 45 6.75 0.44 2.52
C ALA A 45 6.50 1.61 3.47
N ALA A 46 7.02 2.79 3.15
CA ALA A 46 6.78 4.00 3.95
C ALA A 46 5.28 4.35 4.05
N SER A 47 4.51 4.19 2.97
CA SER A 47 3.07 4.43 2.96
C SER A 47 2.30 3.44 3.86
N ILE A 48 2.72 2.18 3.90
CA ILE A 48 2.13 1.18 4.81
C ILE A 48 2.55 1.45 6.26
N ASP A 49 3.86 1.59 6.51
CA ASP A 49 4.39 1.69 7.88
C ASP A 49 3.99 3.00 8.58
N SER A 50 3.73 4.07 7.83
CA SER A 50 3.20 5.33 8.38
C SER A 50 1.69 5.29 8.65
N GLY A 51 0.98 4.26 8.18
CA GLY A 51 -0.48 4.18 8.24
C GLY A 51 -1.21 4.97 7.15
N ALA A 52 -0.50 5.70 6.28
CA ALA A 52 -1.11 6.49 5.21
C ALA A 52 -1.99 5.64 4.26
N ALA A 53 -1.55 4.42 3.94
CA ALA A 53 -2.31 3.50 3.11
C ALA A 53 -3.62 3.05 3.78
N ARG A 54 -3.61 2.80 5.10
CA ARG A 54 -4.81 2.47 5.89
C ARG A 54 -5.79 3.64 5.91
N ASP A 55 -5.29 4.85 6.14
CA ASP A 55 -6.12 6.05 6.22
C ASP A 55 -6.77 6.36 4.86
N LYS A 56 -6.04 6.10 3.75
CA LYS A 56 -6.58 6.23 2.40
C LYS A 56 -7.69 5.22 2.12
N LEU A 57 -7.55 3.97 2.57
CA LEU A 57 -8.61 2.97 2.47
C LEU A 57 -9.86 3.41 3.26
N ALA A 58 -9.67 3.92 4.48
CA ALA A 58 -10.77 4.44 5.29
C ALA A 58 -11.48 5.62 4.60
N GLN A 59 -10.74 6.52 3.94
CA GLN A 59 -11.31 7.59 3.13
C GLN A 59 -12.14 7.05 1.98
N LEU A 60 -11.62 6.07 1.23
CA LEU A 60 -12.34 5.47 0.11
C LEU A 60 -13.68 4.88 0.56
N VAL A 61 -13.68 4.11 1.65
CA VAL A 61 -14.91 3.53 2.22
C VAL A 61 -15.94 4.62 2.57
N ARG A 62 -15.51 5.74 3.18
CA ARG A 62 -16.41 6.86 3.50
C ARG A 62 -17.04 7.46 2.23
N VAL A 63 -16.26 7.63 1.17
CA VAL A 63 -16.74 8.23 -0.09
C VAL A 63 -17.68 7.28 -0.84
N THR A 64 -17.45 5.97 -0.81
CA THR A 64 -18.27 5.01 -1.57
C THR A 64 -19.55 4.56 -0.87
N HIS A 65 -19.70 4.80 0.43
CA HIS A 65 -20.93 4.51 1.20
C HIS A 65 -21.72 5.77 1.59
N GLY A 66 -21.23 6.96 1.24
CA GLY A 66 -21.88 8.25 1.53
C GLY A 66 -22.74 8.78 0.38
N GLY A 67 -23.33 7.91 -0.42
CA GLY A 67 -24.25 8.24 -1.53
C GLY A 67 -25.66 7.77 -1.27
#